data_AF-W0DSC0-F1
#
_entry.id   AF-W0DSC0-F1
#
_cell.length_a   1.000
_cell.length_b   1.000
_cell.length_c   1.000
_cell.angle_alpha   90.00
_cell.angle_beta   90.00
_cell.angle_gamma   90.00
#
_symmetry.space_group_name_H-M   'P 1'
#
loop_
_entity.id
_entity.type
_entity.pdbx_description
1 polymer ?
#
loop_
_entity_poly.entity_id
_entity_poly.type
_entity_poly.pdbx_seq_one_letter_code
_entity_poly.pdbx_strand_id
1 'polypeptide(L)'
;MSGRYGSYDPIVKFGNRVTPDTAVEIPPALRRTRNELGMDYGRFDYVMHDGNPVLLDVNKTMGGGAPLRGYRQALAELAAGIEDFV
;
A
#
# COMPACT_ATOMS: atom_id res chain seq x y z
N MET A 1 -11.76 4.61 -2.50
CA MET A 1 -11.07 4.29 -3.77
C MET A 1 -10.50 2.89 -3.63
N SER A 2 -11.00 1.91 -4.40
CA SER A 2 -10.48 0.54 -4.32
C SER A 2 -9.30 0.42 -5.29
N GLY A 3 -8.09 0.25 -4.75
CA GLY A 3 -6.84 0.34 -5.52
C GLY A 3 -6.50 -0.92 -6.33
N ARG A 4 -7.46 -1.50 -7.05
CA ARG A 4 -7.16 -2.64 -7.93
C ARG A 4 -6.52 -2.14 -9.23
N TYR A 5 -5.34 -2.67 -9.54
CA TYR A 5 -4.62 -2.37 -10.77
C TYR A 5 -4.44 -3.65 -11.58
N GLY A 6 -4.80 -3.58 -12.85
CA GLY A 6 -4.55 -4.63 -13.84
C GLY A 6 -4.17 -3.99 -15.17
N SER A 7 -3.34 -4.67 -15.94
CA SER A 7 -2.89 -4.28 -17.28
C SER A 7 -2.58 -5.53 -18.09
N TYR A 8 -2.66 -5.44 -19.42
CA TYR A 8 -2.19 -6.48 -20.33
C TYR A 8 -0.66 -6.45 -20.52
N ASP A 9 -0.04 -5.32 -20.21
CA ASP A 9 1.40 -5.07 -20.22
C ASP A 9 1.92 -4.95 -18.77
N PRO A 10 3.24 -4.95 -18.51
CA PRO A 10 3.78 -4.62 -17.20
C PRO A 10 3.16 -3.33 -16.62
N ILE A 11 2.65 -3.39 -15.39
CA ILE A 11 1.92 -2.27 -14.79
C ILE A 11 2.88 -1.10 -14.53
N VAL A 12 2.64 0.01 -15.23
CA VAL A 12 3.18 1.33 -14.91
C VAL A 12 2.16 2.02 -14.02
N LYS A 13 2.57 2.38 -12.79
CA LYS A 13 1.69 2.93 -11.76
C LYS A 13 0.78 4.04 -12.33
N PHE A 14 -0.52 3.76 -12.40
CA PHE A 14 -1.58 4.57 -13.04
C PHE A 14 -1.51 4.77 -14.56
N GLY A 15 -0.36 4.59 -15.20
CA GLY A 15 -0.14 4.93 -16.61
C GLY A 15 -0.84 4.01 -17.61
N ASN A 16 -0.96 2.71 -17.31
CA ASN A 16 -1.57 1.73 -18.20
C ASN A 16 -2.61 0.84 -17.51
N ARG A 17 -3.30 1.35 -16.49
CA ARG A 17 -4.37 0.57 -15.85
C ARG A 17 -5.55 0.38 -16.80
N VAL A 18 -6.08 -0.84 -16.87
CA VAL A 18 -7.35 -1.15 -17.56
C VAL A 18 -8.48 -1.51 -16.58
N THR A 19 -8.17 -1.53 -15.28
CA THR A 19 -9.16 -1.83 -14.24
C THR A 19 -10.09 -0.64 -13.98
N PRO A 20 -11.42 -0.88 -13.82
CA PRO A 20 -12.38 0.16 -13.46
C PRO A 20 -12.09 0.77 -12.07
N ASP A 21 -12.52 2.02 -11.85
CA ASP A 21 -12.44 2.71 -10.55
C ASP A 21 -13.60 2.32 -9.59
N THR A 22 -14.25 1.19 -9.84
CA THR A 22 -15.37 0.73 -9.03
C THR A 22 -14.87 0.10 -7.73
N ALA A 23 -15.67 0.26 -6.68
CA ALA A 23 -15.44 -0.45 -5.44
C ALA A 23 -15.69 -1.95 -5.67
N VAL A 24 -14.87 -2.75 -5.01
CA VAL A 24 -14.94 -4.21 -5.06
C VAL A 24 -15.23 -4.74 -3.68
N GLU A 25 -15.90 -5.89 -3.64
CA GLU A 25 -16.14 -6.57 -2.37
C GLU A 25 -14.81 -6.95 -1.71
N ILE A 26 -14.72 -6.68 -0.41
CA ILE A 26 -13.55 -7.00 0.40
C ILE A 26 -13.73 -8.43 0.93
N PRO A 27 -12.82 -9.37 0.59
CA PRO A 27 -12.87 -10.73 1.09
C PRO A 27 -13.02 -10.80 2.63
N PRO A 28 -13.94 -11.62 3.16
CA PRO A 28 -14.16 -11.73 4.61
C PRO A 28 -12.90 -12.10 5.41
N ALA A 29 -11.98 -12.87 4.82
CA ALA A 29 -10.71 -13.21 5.44
C ALA A 29 -9.86 -11.97 5.77
N LEU A 30 -9.79 -10.98 4.86
CA LEU A 30 -9.05 -9.75 5.11
C LEU A 30 -9.68 -8.90 6.22
N ARG A 31 -11.01 -8.96 6.38
CA ARG A 31 -11.69 -8.29 7.51
C ARG A 31 -11.32 -8.91 8.85
N ARG A 32 -11.16 -10.23 8.90
CA ARG A 32 -10.66 -10.93 10.10
C ARG A 32 -9.23 -10.54 10.40
N THR A 33 -8.34 -10.59 9.41
CA THR A 33 -6.94 -10.17 9.57
C THR A 33 -6.81 -8.72 10.03
N ARG A 34 -7.65 -7.80 9.51
CA ARG A 34 -7.72 -6.41 10.01
C ARG A 34 -7.98 -6.36 11.52
N ASN A 35 -8.96 -7.14 11.99
CA ASN A 35 -9.33 -7.16 13.40
C ASN A 35 -8.22 -7.79 14.27
N GLU A 36 -7.60 -8.88 13.78
CA GLU A 36 -6.49 -9.57 14.46
C GLU A 36 -5.26 -8.67 14.59
N LEU A 37 -4.96 -7.86 13.58
CA LEU A 37 -3.85 -6.90 13.59
C LEU A 37 -4.17 -5.60 14.35
N GLY A 38 -5.40 -5.40 14.83
CA GLY A 38 -5.82 -4.14 15.47
C GLY A 38 -5.71 -2.94 14.51
N MET A 39 -5.94 -3.16 13.22
CA MET A 39 -5.65 -2.18 12.19
C MET A 39 -6.84 -1.25 11.92
N ASP A 40 -6.85 -0.08 12.55
CA ASP A 40 -7.96 0.88 12.45
C ASP A 40 -8.01 1.58 11.09
N TYR A 41 -6.86 2.05 10.60
CA TYR A 41 -6.74 2.80 9.34
C TYR A 41 -5.42 2.53 8.62
N GLY A 42 -5.48 2.02 7.40
CA GLY A 42 -4.30 1.65 6.63
C GLY A 42 -4.62 1.09 5.25
N ARG A 43 -3.59 0.56 4.60
CA ARG A 43 -3.67 -0.09 3.30
C ARG A 43 -3.16 -1.53 3.40
N PHE A 44 -3.91 -2.44 2.79
CA PHE A 44 -3.60 -3.86 2.70
C PHE A 44 -3.34 -4.16 1.23
N ASP A 45 -2.13 -4.59 0.90
CA ASP A 45 -1.78 -5.04 -0.44
C ASP A 45 -1.87 -6.57 -0.48
N TYR A 46 -2.72 -7.10 -1.34
CA TYR A 46 -3.03 -8.53 -1.44
C TYR A 46 -3.29 -8.93 -2.89
N VAL A 47 -3.19 -10.24 -3.16
CA VAL A 47 -3.57 -10.85 -4.43
C VAL A 47 -4.62 -11.93 -4.21
N MET A 48 -5.37 -12.28 -5.25
CA MET A 48 -6.26 -13.45 -5.24
C MET A 48 -5.53 -14.61 -5.92
N HIS A 49 -5.38 -15.73 -5.23
CA HIS A 49 -4.78 -16.96 -5.74
C HIS A 49 -5.72 -18.13 -5.41
N ASP A 50 -6.17 -18.87 -6.42
CA ASP A 50 -7.15 -19.96 -6.29
C ASP A 50 -8.40 -19.60 -5.46
N GLY A 51 -8.96 -18.41 -5.72
CA GLY A 51 -10.15 -17.90 -5.02
C GLY A 51 -9.89 -17.41 -3.59
N ASN A 52 -8.66 -17.51 -3.09
CA ASN A 52 -8.29 -17.09 -1.74
C ASN A 52 -7.46 -15.80 -1.75
N PRO A 53 -7.70 -14.87 -0.81
CA PRO A 53 -6.85 -13.70 -0.66
C PRO A 53 -5.53 -14.08 0.02
N VAL A 54 -4.41 -13.68 -0.60
CA VAL A 54 -3.06 -13.78 -0.04
C VAL A 54 -2.57 -12.38 0.27
N LEU A 55 -2.39 -12.08 1.56
CA LEU A 55 -1.92 -10.79 2.05
C LEU A 55 -0.39 -10.70 1.91
N LEU A 56 0.09 -9.63 1.26
CA LEU A 56 1.51 -9.41 0.99
C LEU A 56 2.11 -8.36 1.92
N ASP A 57 1.39 -7.26 2.15
CA ASP A 57 1.86 -6.14 2.96
C ASP A 57 0.70 -5.40 3.64
N VAL A 58 0.97 -4.86 4.84
CA VAL A 58 0.02 -4.05 5.62
C VAL A 58 0.72 -2.77 6.07
N ASN A 59 0.30 -1.67 5.48
CA ASN A 59 0.82 -0.35 5.79
C ASN A 59 -0.17 0.42 6.65
N LYS A 60 0.26 0.86 7.83
CA LYS A 60 -0.46 1.90 8.56
C LYS A 60 -0.36 3.19 7.76
N THR A 61 -1.51 3.70 7.33
CA THR A 61 -1.54 5.04 6.76
C THR A 61 -1.45 6.00 7.93
N MET A 62 -0.27 6.58 8.15
CA MET A 62 -0.15 7.67 9.11
C MET A 62 -1.10 8.78 8.67
N GLY A 63 -2.00 9.23 9.57
CA GLY A 63 -2.68 10.50 9.40
C GLY A 63 -1.66 11.63 9.24
N GLY A 64 -2.11 12.83 8.82
CA GLY A 64 -1.25 13.99 8.55
C GLY A 64 -0.05 14.06 9.48
N GLY A 65 1.15 13.91 8.92
CA GLY A 65 2.36 13.63 9.68
C GLY A 65 2.65 14.67 10.76
N ALA A 66 3.44 14.28 11.77
CA ALA A 66 3.99 15.25 12.71
C ALA A 66 4.67 16.41 11.96
N PRO A 67 4.67 17.64 12.50
CA PRO A 67 5.31 18.78 11.86
C PRO A 67 6.73 18.42 11.42
N LEU A 68 6.96 18.41 10.09
CA LEU A 68 8.21 17.93 9.49
C LEU A 68 9.43 18.80 9.85
N ARG A 69 9.21 19.96 10.50
CA ARG A 69 10.26 20.90 10.89
C ARG A 69 11.35 20.23 11.74
N GLY A 70 10.98 19.30 12.62
CA GLY A 70 11.94 18.53 13.45
C GLY A 70 12.71 17.44 12.69
N TYR A 71 12.23 17.05 11.51
CA TYR A 71 12.79 15.95 10.72
C TYR A 71 13.56 16.42 9.48
N ARG A 72 13.75 17.74 9.30
CA ARG A 72 14.28 18.31 8.07
C ARG A 72 15.64 17.74 7.67
N GLN A 73 16.54 17.55 8.64
CA GLN A 73 17.88 17.00 8.39
C GLN A 73 17.81 15.52 8.01
N ALA A 74 17.12 14.70 8.81
CA ALA A 74 16.94 13.27 8.50
C ALA A 74 16.27 13.04 7.14
N LEU A 75 15.31 13.90 6.77
CA LEU A 75 14.68 13.84 5.44
C LEU A 75 15.64 14.20 4.32
N ALA A 76 16.58 15.13 4.54
CA ALA A 76 17.61 15.47 3.55
C ALA A 76 18.60 14.31 3.37
N GLU A 77 18.99 13.66 4.47
CA GLU A 77 19.85 12.47 4.45
C GLU A 77 19.16 11.29 3.73
N LEU A 78 17.90 11.00 4.05
CA LEU A 78 17.13 9.97 3.35
C LEU A 78 16.92 10.30 1.87
N ALA A 79 16.75 11.58 1.52
CA ALA A 79 16.56 12.02 0.14
C ALA A 79 17.85 11.94 -0.69
N ALA A 80 19.03 12.01 -0.07
CA ALA A 80 20.31 11.78 -0.75
C ALA A 80 20.41 10.34 -1.28
N GLY A 81 19.70 9.40 -0.65
CA GLY A 81 19.68 8.00 -1.04
C GLY A 81 20.83 7.21 -0.43
N ILE A 82 21.10 6.03 -0.98
CA ILE A 82 22.24 5.19 -0.57
C ILE A 82 23.41 5.59 -1.47
N GLU A 83 24.36 6.33 -0.92
CA GLU A 83 25.53 6.81 -1.65
C GLU A 83 26.64 5.74 -1.77
N ASP A 84 26.65 4.74 -0.89
CA ASP A 84 27.60 3.64 -0.92
C ASP A 84 27.01 2.34 -0.31
N PHE A 85 27.53 1.18 -0.73
CA PHE A 85 27.19 -0.15 -0.23
C PHE A 85 28.45 -0.79 0.36
N VAL A 86 28.75 -0.47 1.62
CA VAL A 86 29.82 -1.15 2.38
C VAL A 86 29.23 -2.24 3.25
#